data_AF-A0A1A9KMD5-F1
#
_entry.id   AF-A0A1A9KMD5-F1
#
_cell.length_a   1.000
_cell.length_b   1.000
_cell.length_c   1.000
_cell.angle_alpha   90.00
_cell.angle_beta   90.00
_cell.angle_gamma   90.00
#
_symmetry.space_group_name_H-M   'P 1'
#
loop_
_entity.id
_entity.type
_entity.pdbx_description
1 polymer ?
#
loop_
_entity_poly.entity_id
_entity_poly.type
_entity_poly.pdbx_seq_one_letter_code
_entity_poly.pdbx_strand_id
1 'polypeptide(L)'
;MSPAKQHTDNLAKLIHSVGYHPPREVFQDFCEMAAVAVSNAVDVLHREAREAQYMRLIQRYKPKDQYLFRAMLDELQQALEKDPSDILGRLFMEVGGSNSRSGQFFTPESISQVLTDLTLADTGHVQSLIEERGFITLSEPSCGAGAMVIAFALRLRELGINYQQHLHATLVDIDCRAVHMAYLQLSLLHIPAVVVHGDTLTLKQHSSWYTLAHAMGLFGIKLRRGFSLDSARGRELIGNQSGQEDADSLHDRRMAMAIG
;
A
#
# COMPACT_ATOMS: atom_id res chain seq x y z
N MET A 1 14.24 -23.73 -10.26
CA MET A 1 13.07 -23.03 -9.69
C MET A 1 13.56 -21.68 -9.19
N SER A 2 12.89 -20.55 -9.45
CA SER A 2 13.35 -19.27 -8.93
C SER A 2 13.27 -19.24 -7.40
N PRO A 3 14.17 -18.55 -6.69
CA PRO A 3 14.11 -18.44 -5.23
C PRO A 3 12.77 -17.91 -4.72
N ALA A 4 12.18 -16.92 -5.39
CA ALA A 4 10.86 -16.40 -5.04
C ALA A 4 9.76 -17.46 -5.14
N LYS A 5 9.76 -18.26 -6.23
CA LYS A 5 8.81 -19.36 -6.38
C LYS A 5 8.95 -20.40 -5.28
N GLN A 6 10.17 -20.66 -4.79
CA GLN A 6 10.39 -21.57 -3.67
C GLN A 6 9.72 -21.08 -2.38
N HIS A 7 9.84 -19.79 -2.08
CA HIS A 7 9.17 -19.19 -0.92
C HIS A 7 7.64 -19.20 -1.07
N THR A 8 7.11 -18.90 -2.27
CA THR A 8 5.67 -19.02 -2.57
C THR A 8 5.17 -20.46 -2.42
N ASP A 9 5.89 -21.45 -2.94
CA ASP A 9 5.54 -22.86 -2.82
C ASP A 9 5.60 -23.33 -1.34
N ASN A 10 6.55 -22.81 -0.55
CA ASN A 10 6.64 -23.09 0.90
C ASN A 10 5.46 -22.47 1.66
N LEU A 11 5.09 -21.24 1.33
CA LEU A 11 3.92 -20.57 1.87
C LEU A 11 2.65 -21.39 1.61
N ALA A 12 2.46 -21.89 0.38
CA ALA A 12 1.37 -22.80 0.04
C ALA A 12 1.40 -24.07 0.90
N LYS A 13 2.57 -24.71 1.07
CA LYS A 13 2.71 -25.90 1.92
C LYS A 13 2.33 -25.64 3.38
N LEU A 14 2.73 -24.49 3.95
CA LEU A 14 2.35 -24.10 5.31
C LEU A 14 0.83 -23.97 5.44
N ILE A 15 0.17 -23.35 4.46
CA ILE A 15 -1.29 -23.23 4.41
C ILE A 15 -1.95 -24.62 4.40
N HIS A 16 -1.49 -25.51 3.52
CA HIS A 16 -2.01 -26.88 3.43
C HIS A 16 -1.69 -27.76 4.65
N SER A 17 -0.65 -27.42 5.42
CA SER A 17 -0.26 -28.19 6.62
C SER A 17 -1.29 -28.10 7.75
N VAL A 18 -2.13 -27.06 7.75
CA VAL A 18 -3.24 -26.90 8.68
C VAL A 18 -4.42 -27.79 8.23
N GLY A 19 -4.24 -29.11 8.33
CA GLY A 19 -5.16 -30.10 7.75
C GLY A 19 -6.56 -30.20 8.37
N TYR A 20 -6.89 -29.36 9.35
CA TYR A 20 -8.21 -29.32 9.99
C TYR A 20 -9.05 -28.09 9.61
N HIS A 21 -8.53 -27.22 8.73
CA HIS A 21 -9.26 -26.12 8.11
C HIS A 21 -9.10 -26.18 6.59
N PRO A 22 -10.08 -25.71 5.79
CA PRO A 22 -9.90 -25.58 4.35
C PRO A 22 -8.72 -24.64 4.03
N PRO A 23 -7.82 -24.98 3.09
CA PRO A 23 -6.66 -24.16 2.75
C PRO A 23 -7.00 -22.70 2.41
N ARG A 24 -8.12 -22.49 1.72
CA ARG A 24 -8.63 -21.15 1.39
C ARG A 24 -8.96 -20.32 2.63
N GLU A 25 -9.50 -20.93 3.67
CA GLU A 25 -9.85 -20.27 4.94
C GLU A 25 -8.57 -19.89 5.70
N VAL A 26 -7.60 -20.81 5.75
CA VAL A 26 -6.28 -20.57 6.34
C VAL A 26 -5.55 -19.42 5.65
N PHE A 27 -5.59 -19.37 4.32
CA PHE A 27 -5.03 -18.28 3.53
C PHE A 27 -5.70 -16.93 3.85
N GLN A 28 -7.04 -16.90 3.95
CA GLN A 28 -7.77 -15.66 4.26
C GLN A 28 -7.44 -15.15 5.65
N ASP A 29 -7.47 -16.03 6.65
CA ASP A 29 -7.13 -15.70 8.02
C ASP A 29 -5.68 -15.25 8.14
N PHE A 30 -4.75 -15.87 7.38
CA PHE A 30 -3.36 -15.43 7.29
C PHE A 30 -3.25 -13.99 6.78
N CYS A 31 -3.85 -13.68 5.63
CA CYS A 31 -3.80 -12.34 5.04
C CYS A 31 -4.38 -11.28 6.00
N GLU A 32 -5.51 -11.59 6.65
CA GLU A 32 -6.15 -10.69 7.60
C GLU A 32 -5.32 -10.49 8.87
N MET A 33 -4.82 -11.56 9.49
CA MET A 33 -4.00 -11.47 10.69
C MET A 33 -2.66 -10.76 10.42
N ALA A 34 -2.02 -11.03 9.29
CA ALA A 34 -0.79 -10.36 8.90
C ALA A 34 -1.03 -8.87 8.59
N ALA A 35 -2.12 -8.53 7.88
CA ALA A 35 -2.52 -7.15 7.66
C ALA A 35 -2.76 -6.39 8.98
N VAL A 36 -3.47 -7.01 9.93
CA VAL A 36 -3.66 -6.44 11.27
C VAL A 36 -2.32 -6.21 11.98
N ALA A 37 -1.45 -7.23 12.03
CA ALA A 37 -0.17 -7.13 12.73
C ALA A 37 0.70 -6.00 12.17
N VAL A 38 0.78 -5.88 10.84
CA VAL A 38 1.51 -4.79 10.17
C VAL A 38 0.86 -3.43 10.43
N SER A 39 -0.47 -3.36 10.39
CA SER A 39 -1.19 -2.10 10.57
C SER A 39 -1.10 -1.55 11.99
N ASN A 40 -1.16 -2.43 12.98
CA ASN A 40 -1.09 -2.06 14.39
C ASN A 40 0.23 -1.36 14.74
N ALA A 41 1.29 -1.51 13.95
CA ALA A 41 2.55 -0.79 14.13
C ALA A 41 2.40 0.73 14.01
N VAL A 42 1.45 1.23 13.21
CA VAL A 42 1.31 2.68 12.92
C VAL A 42 -0.09 3.24 13.08
N ASP A 43 -1.13 2.42 12.97
CA ASP A 43 -2.52 2.88 13.08
C ASP A 43 -3.02 2.76 14.52
N VAL A 44 -2.69 3.77 15.33
CA VAL A 44 -3.11 3.82 16.75
C VAL A 44 -4.63 3.91 16.89
N LEU A 45 -5.31 4.58 15.95
CA LEU A 45 -6.76 4.82 16.03
C LEU A 45 -7.56 3.52 15.93
N HIS A 46 -7.16 2.60 15.06
CA HIS A 46 -7.87 1.34 14.85
C HIS A 46 -7.23 0.14 15.57
N ARG A 47 -6.12 0.35 16.29
CA ARG A 47 -5.30 -0.71 16.89
C ARG A 47 -6.10 -1.67 17.76
N GLU A 48 -6.92 -1.16 18.68
CA GLU A 48 -7.66 -2.00 19.63
C GLU A 48 -8.68 -2.92 18.92
N ALA A 49 -9.46 -2.36 17.99
CA ALA A 49 -10.44 -3.11 17.23
C ALA A 49 -9.79 -4.19 16.34
N ARG A 50 -8.66 -3.84 15.70
CA ARG A 50 -7.86 -4.76 14.89
C ARG A 50 -7.19 -5.85 15.74
N GLU A 51 -6.62 -5.50 16.89
CA GLU A 51 -6.05 -6.49 17.82
C GLU A 51 -7.11 -7.51 18.28
N ALA A 52 -8.32 -7.04 18.60
CA ALA A 52 -9.43 -7.94 18.91
C ALA A 52 -9.79 -8.85 17.73
N GLN A 53 -9.71 -8.36 16.49
CA GLN A 53 -9.91 -9.16 15.27
C GLN A 53 -8.83 -10.23 15.11
N TYR A 54 -7.56 -9.88 15.28
CA TYR A 54 -6.46 -10.85 15.31
C TYR A 54 -6.68 -11.94 16.35
N MET A 55 -7.01 -11.55 17.59
CA MET A 55 -7.23 -12.51 18.69
C MET A 55 -8.41 -13.45 18.42
N ARG A 56 -9.49 -12.97 17.79
CA ARG A 56 -10.62 -13.83 17.38
C ARG A 56 -10.21 -14.86 16.34
N LEU A 57 -9.35 -14.49 15.39
CA LEU A 57 -8.90 -15.40 14.33
C LEU A 57 -7.91 -16.44 14.86
N ILE A 58 -6.87 -16.02 15.57
CA ILE A 58 -5.79 -16.92 16.01
C ILE A 58 -6.29 -18.00 16.98
N GLN A 59 -7.35 -17.71 17.76
CA GLN A 59 -7.99 -18.67 18.67
C GLN A 59 -8.70 -19.84 17.95
N ARG A 60 -9.00 -19.71 16.64
CA ARG A 60 -9.56 -20.81 15.83
C ARG A 60 -8.52 -21.89 15.50
N TYR A 61 -7.25 -21.62 15.77
CA TYR A 61 -6.12 -22.51 15.49
C TYR A 61 -5.58 -23.13 16.77
N LYS A 62 -5.17 -24.40 16.68
CA LYS A 62 -4.58 -25.12 17.82
C LYS A 62 -3.32 -24.39 18.29
N PRO A 63 -3.04 -24.30 19.59
CA PRO A 63 -1.88 -23.56 20.10
C PRO A 63 -0.55 -23.97 19.44
N LYS A 64 -0.39 -25.27 19.17
CA LYS A 64 0.79 -25.82 18.49
C LYS A 64 0.94 -25.40 17.02
N ASP A 65 -0.12 -24.92 16.37
CA ASP A 65 -0.15 -24.57 14.94
C ASP A 65 -0.18 -23.04 14.74
N GLN A 66 -0.39 -22.24 15.80
CA GLN A 66 -0.42 -20.77 15.72
C GLN A 66 0.90 -20.15 15.23
N TYR A 67 2.04 -20.80 15.50
CA TYR A 67 3.34 -20.33 15.02
C TYR A 67 3.45 -20.36 13.48
N LEU A 68 2.63 -21.16 12.80
CA LEU A 68 2.65 -21.28 11.35
C LEU A 68 2.34 -19.94 10.68
N PHE A 69 1.50 -19.09 11.27
CA PHE A 69 1.17 -17.77 10.71
C PHE A 69 2.37 -16.82 10.65
N ARG A 70 3.27 -16.92 11.63
CA ARG A 70 4.55 -16.20 11.57
C ARG A 70 5.42 -16.75 10.45
N ALA A 71 5.54 -18.07 10.35
CA ALA A 71 6.31 -18.71 9.27
C ALA A 71 5.76 -18.36 7.88
N MET A 72 4.43 -18.27 7.73
CA MET A 72 3.78 -17.81 6.49
C MET A 72 4.16 -16.37 6.15
N LEU A 73 4.18 -15.48 7.14
CA LEU A 73 4.59 -14.09 6.94
C LEU A 73 6.08 -14.00 6.54
N ASP A 74 6.94 -14.80 7.16
CA ASP A 74 8.36 -14.87 6.84
C ASP A 74 8.57 -15.33 5.38
N GLU A 75 7.86 -16.37 4.94
CA GLU A 75 7.92 -16.85 3.54
C GLU A 75 7.41 -15.79 2.55
N LEU A 76 6.33 -15.07 2.88
CA LEU A 76 5.83 -13.97 2.04
C LEU A 76 6.87 -12.84 1.89
N GLN A 77 7.50 -12.42 2.99
CA GLN A 77 8.53 -11.39 2.96
C GLN A 77 9.72 -11.81 2.09
N GLN A 78 10.18 -13.05 2.26
CA GLN A 78 11.28 -13.60 1.47
C GLN A 78 10.91 -13.71 -0.01
N ALA A 79 9.68 -14.09 -0.34
CA ALA A 79 9.21 -14.14 -1.72
C ALA A 79 9.22 -12.74 -2.37
N LEU A 80 8.67 -11.73 -1.69
CA LEU A 80 8.61 -10.35 -2.17
C LEU A 80 10.00 -9.70 -2.27
N GLU A 81 10.92 -10.01 -1.37
CA GLU A 81 12.30 -9.50 -1.44
C GLU A 81 13.04 -10.04 -2.67
N LYS A 82 12.79 -11.30 -3.05
CA LYS A 82 13.42 -11.93 -4.22
C LYS A 82 12.78 -11.54 -5.53
N ASP A 83 11.45 -11.40 -5.54
CA ASP A 83 10.66 -11.06 -6.72
C ASP A 83 9.44 -10.23 -6.33
N PRO A 84 9.61 -8.90 -6.22
CA PRO A 84 8.51 -7.98 -5.99
C PRO A 84 7.45 -8.15 -7.07
N SER A 85 6.29 -8.69 -6.71
CA SER A 85 5.20 -9.01 -7.64
C SER A 85 3.91 -9.33 -6.86
N ASP A 86 2.82 -9.65 -7.55
CA ASP A 86 1.57 -10.09 -6.91
C ASP A 86 1.63 -11.55 -6.45
N ILE A 87 2.35 -11.80 -5.35
CA ILE A 87 2.49 -13.12 -4.73
C ILE A 87 1.16 -13.61 -4.16
N LEU A 88 0.43 -12.75 -3.44
CA LEU A 88 -0.82 -13.14 -2.77
C LEU A 88 -1.97 -13.35 -3.74
N GLY A 89 -2.07 -12.58 -4.83
CA GLY A 89 -3.07 -12.83 -5.86
C GLY A 89 -2.84 -14.15 -6.58
N ARG A 90 -1.59 -14.47 -6.92
CA ARG A 90 -1.24 -15.80 -7.49
C ARG A 90 -1.56 -16.93 -6.52
N LEU A 91 -1.20 -16.78 -5.24
CA LEU A 91 -1.47 -17.78 -4.23
C LEU A 91 -2.97 -17.96 -3.94
N PHE A 92 -3.74 -16.87 -3.98
CA PHE A 92 -5.20 -16.94 -3.88
C PHE A 92 -5.80 -17.78 -5.00
N MET A 93 -5.31 -17.62 -6.23
CA MET A 93 -5.75 -18.42 -7.39
C MET A 93 -5.36 -19.90 -7.25
N GLU A 94 -4.16 -20.17 -6.73
CA GLU A 94 -3.64 -21.53 -6.52
C GLU A 94 -4.38 -22.27 -5.39
N VAL A 95 -4.43 -21.67 -4.20
CA VAL A 95 -5.07 -22.24 -2.99
C VAL A 95 -6.59 -22.25 -3.11
N GLY A 96 -7.15 -21.29 -3.85
CA GLY A 96 -8.60 -21.14 -4.05
C GLY A 96 -9.22 -22.21 -4.95
N GLY A 97 -8.41 -23.02 -5.64
CA GLY A 97 -8.80 -24.23 -6.38
C GLY A 97 -10.07 -24.11 -7.21
N SER A 98 -9.96 -23.61 -8.45
CA SER A 98 -10.95 -23.73 -9.55
C SER A 98 -12.45 -23.68 -9.17
N ASN A 99 -12.83 -22.92 -8.14
CA ASN A 99 -14.23 -22.81 -7.74
C ASN A 99 -14.77 -21.54 -8.40
N SER A 100 -15.38 -21.75 -9.57
CA SER A 100 -16.11 -20.83 -10.43
C SER A 100 -17.15 -19.92 -9.74
N ARG A 101 -17.34 -20.06 -8.42
CA ARG A 101 -18.31 -19.31 -7.61
C ARG A 101 -17.81 -17.96 -7.10
N SER A 102 -16.49 -17.70 -7.10
CA SER A 102 -15.95 -16.38 -6.67
C SER A 102 -15.85 -15.37 -7.82
N GLY A 103 -15.77 -15.82 -9.08
CA GLY A 103 -15.72 -14.98 -10.28
C GLY A 103 -14.52 -14.01 -10.40
N GLN A 104 -13.67 -13.91 -9.37
CA GLN A 104 -12.51 -13.03 -9.35
C GLN A 104 -11.38 -13.63 -10.18
N PHE A 105 -11.12 -13.00 -11.32
CA PHE A 105 -9.92 -13.20 -12.12
C PHE A 105 -9.03 -11.98 -11.88
N PHE A 106 -7.84 -12.21 -11.31
CA PHE A 106 -6.87 -11.12 -11.17
C PHE A 106 -6.22 -10.81 -12.51
N THR A 107 -5.84 -9.54 -12.68
CA THR A 107 -5.12 -9.06 -13.86
C THR A 107 -3.81 -9.83 -13.99
N PRO A 108 -3.58 -10.55 -15.11
CA PRO A 108 -2.30 -11.20 -15.35
C PRO A 108 -1.17 -10.18 -15.39
N GLU A 109 0.01 -10.57 -14.92
CA GLU A 109 1.17 -9.70 -14.81
C GLU A 109 1.54 -9.02 -16.13
N SER A 110 1.46 -9.74 -17.25
CA SER A 110 1.73 -9.19 -18.59
C SER A 110 0.79 -8.06 -18.98
N ILE A 111 -0.48 -8.11 -18.55
CA ILE A 111 -1.46 -7.05 -18.80
C ILE A 111 -1.15 -5.84 -17.91
N SER A 112 -0.80 -6.07 -16.64
CA SER A 112 -0.36 -5.00 -15.75
C SER A 112 0.87 -4.28 -16.32
N GLN A 113 1.88 -5.01 -16.81
CA GLN A 113 3.08 -4.43 -17.42
C GLN A 113 2.73 -3.52 -18.61
N VAL A 114 1.95 -4.02 -19.58
CA VAL A 114 1.52 -3.25 -20.75
C VAL A 114 0.78 -1.97 -20.34
N LEU A 115 -0.15 -2.06 -19.39
CA LEU A 115 -0.90 -0.89 -18.93
C LEU A 115 -0.01 0.13 -18.21
N THR A 116 0.96 -0.34 -17.43
CA THR A 116 1.92 0.55 -16.78
C THR A 116 2.86 1.22 -17.77
N ASP A 117 3.30 0.51 -18.82
CA ASP A 117 4.11 1.07 -19.90
C ASP A 117 3.38 2.16 -20.67
N LEU A 118 2.09 1.95 -20.97
CA LEU A 118 1.26 2.96 -21.62
C LEU A 118 1.05 4.18 -20.73
N THR A 119 0.79 3.96 -19.43
CA THR A 119 0.54 5.05 -18.48
C THR A 119 1.80 5.88 -18.19
N LEU A 120 2.98 5.24 -18.22
CA LEU A 120 4.27 5.86 -17.95
C LEU A 120 5.09 6.16 -19.21
N ALA A 121 4.46 6.09 -20.39
CA ALA A 121 5.11 6.26 -21.68
C ALA A 121 5.81 7.64 -21.81
N ASP A 122 5.19 8.69 -21.28
CA ASP A 122 5.79 10.02 -21.18
C ASP A 122 6.50 10.19 -19.82
N THR A 123 7.71 9.64 -19.74
CA THR A 123 8.54 9.75 -18.53
C THR A 123 8.89 11.21 -18.21
N GLY A 124 9.00 12.09 -19.22
CA GLY A 124 9.28 13.51 -19.02
C GLY A 124 8.14 14.22 -18.31
N HIS A 125 6.89 13.92 -18.70
CA HIS A 125 5.71 14.42 -17.99
C HIS A 125 5.69 13.96 -16.53
N VAL A 126 5.94 12.66 -16.27
CA VAL A 126 5.97 12.11 -14.91
C VAL A 126 7.04 12.81 -14.06
N GLN A 127 8.25 13.02 -14.59
CA GLN A 127 9.31 13.73 -13.89
C GLN A 127 8.94 15.19 -13.61
N SER A 128 8.31 15.89 -14.55
CA SER A 128 7.86 17.28 -14.33
C SER A 128 6.81 17.39 -13.22
N LEU A 129 5.87 16.44 -13.14
CA LEU A 129 4.89 16.38 -12.06
C LEU A 129 5.55 16.14 -10.70
N ILE A 130 6.56 15.26 -10.64
CA ILE A 130 7.33 15.00 -9.43
C ILE A 130 8.16 16.22 -9.05
N GLU A 131 8.77 16.94 -9.99
CA GLU A 131 9.51 18.17 -9.67
C GLU A 131 8.56 19.25 -9.11
N GLU A 132 7.40 19.43 -9.73
CA GLU A 132 6.40 20.43 -9.35
C GLU A 132 5.80 20.11 -7.97
N ARG A 133 5.33 18.87 -7.76
CA ARG A 133 4.50 18.47 -6.62
C ARG A 133 5.19 17.53 -5.63
N GLY A 134 6.30 16.93 -6.02
CA GLY A 134 7.08 15.97 -5.22
C GLY A 134 6.60 14.52 -5.32
N PHE A 135 5.43 14.28 -5.88
CA PHE A 135 4.87 12.93 -6.04
C PHE A 135 3.76 12.94 -7.10
N ILE A 136 3.46 11.74 -7.61
CA ILE A 136 2.29 11.44 -8.42
C ILE A 136 1.31 10.56 -7.63
N THR A 137 0.05 10.60 -8.02
CA THR A 137 -1.02 9.81 -7.41
C THR A 137 -1.56 8.78 -8.39
N LEU A 138 -1.80 7.57 -7.92
CA LEU A 138 -2.45 6.49 -8.66
C LEU A 138 -3.75 6.09 -7.93
N SER A 139 -4.83 5.87 -8.69
CA SER A 139 -6.10 5.38 -8.14
C SER A 139 -6.46 4.07 -8.80
N GLU A 140 -6.81 3.05 -8.01
CA GLU A 140 -7.27 1.77 -8.52
C GLU A 140 -8.60 1.36 -7.85
N PRO A 141 -9.75 1.52 -8.54
CA PRO A 141 -11.09 1.37 -7.96
C PRO A 141 -11.59 -0.08 -7.80
N SER A 142 -10.85 -1.08 -8.30
CA SER A 142 -11.17 -2.51 -8.15
C SER A 142 -9.86 -3.30 -8.04
N CYS A 143 -9.17 -3.11 -6.93
CA CYS A 143 -7.74 -3.37 -6.88
C CYS A 143 -7.32 -4.83 -6.80
N GLY A 144 -8.23 -5.73 -6.41
CA GLY A 144 -7.88 -7.10 -6.13
C GLY A 144 -6.75 -7.19 -5.10
N ALA A 145 -5.75 -8.04 -5.37
CA ALA A 145 -4.56 -8.16 -4.53
C ALA A 145 -3.53 -7.02 -4.72
N GLY A 146 -3.84 -6.00 -5.54
CA GLY A 146 -2.97 -4.82 -5.75
C GLY A 146 -1.97 -4.96 -6.90
N ALA A 147 -2.11 -5.97 -7.76
CA ALA A 147 -1.18 -6.27 -8.87
C ALA A 147 -0.82 -5.05 -9.72
N MET A 148 -1.80 -4.24 -10.09
CA MET A 148 -1.60 -3.05 -10.94
C MET A 148 -0.70 -2.00 -10.26
N VAL A 149 -0.95 -1.73 -8.98
CA VAL A 149 -0.17 -0.74 -8.22
C VAL A 149 1.25 -1.25 -7.97
N ILE A 150 1.41 -2.55 -7.71
CA ILE A 150 2.73 -3.18 -7.60
C ILE A 150 3.49 -3.01 -8.92
N ALA A 151 2.90 -3.41 -10.06
CA ALA A 151 3.53 -3.26 -11.37
C ALA A 151 3.91 -1.80 -11.67
N PHE A 152 3.03 -0.85 -11.34
CA PHE A 152 3.29 0.58 -11.54
C PHE A 152 4.48 1.07 -10.72
N ALA A 153 4.56 0.68 -9.44
CA ALA A 153 5.68 1.03 -8.56
C ALA A 153 7.01 0.45 -9.08
N LEU A 154 7.00 -0.80 -9.54
CA LEU A 154 8.18 -1.45 -10.10
C LEU A 154 8.62 -0.80 -11.41
N ARG A 155 7.67 -0.38 -12.24
CA ARG A 155 7.97 0.35 -13.46
C ARG A 155 8.59 1.71 -13.19
N LEU A 156 8.09 2.46 -12.21
CA LEU A 156 8.77 3.69 -11.75
C LEU A 156 10.21 3.42 -11.33
N ARG A 157 10.46 2.34 -10.60
CA ARG A 157 11.82 1.95 -10.19
C ARG A 157 12.72 1.67 -11.39
N GLU A 158 12.22 0.98 -12.42
CA GLU A 158 12.98 0.76 -13.68
C GLU A 158 13.30 2.05 -14.42
N LEU A 159 12.41 3.05 -14.35
CA LEU A 159 12.63 4.39 -14.87
C LEU A 159 13.56 5.26 -13.97
N GLY A 160 14.13 4.68 -12.92
CA GLY A 160 15.01 5.38 -11.97
C GLY A 160 14.28 6.29 -10.98
N ILE A 161 12.95 6.19 -10.89
CA ILE A 161 12.12 6.99 -9.98
C ILE A 161 11.88 6.18 -8.69
N ASN A 162 12.21 6.79 -7.55
CA ASN A 162 11.93 6.19 -6.26
C ASN A 162 10.43 6.28 -5.91
N TYR A 163 9.67 5.21 -6.21
CA TYR A 163 8.23 5.15 -5.91
C TYR A 163 7.93 5.32 -4.42
N GLN A 164 8.85 4.94 -3.51
CA GLN A 164 8.63 5.05 -2.07
C GLN A 164 8.49 6.50 -1.60
N GLN A 165 9.05 7.44 -2.35
CA GLN A 165 8.99 8.87 -2.07
C GLN A 165 8.01 9.61 -2.98
N HIS A 166 7.90 9.17 -4.24
CA HIS A 166 7.24 9.92 -5.31
C HIS A 166 5.93 9.30 -5.82
N LEU A 167 5.45 8.19 -5.24
CA LEU A 167 4.15 7.61 -5.54
C LEU A 167 3.26 7.61 -4.29
N HIS A 168 1.99 7.97 -4.47
CA HIS A 168 0.94 7.60 -3.53
C HIS A 168 -0.19 6.88 -4.27
N ALA A 169 -0.61 5.72 -3.76
CA ALA A 169 -1.70 4.95 -4.34
C ALA A 169 -2.97 4.96 -3.47
N THR A 170 -4.13 5.06 -4.10
CA THR A 170 -5.44 4.85 -3.46
C THR A 170 -6.09 3.65 -4.12
N LEU A 171 -6.41 2.63 -3.35
CA LEU A 171 -6.97 1.38 -3.83
C LEU A 171 -8.33 1.15 -3.18
N VAL A 172 -9.29 0.64 -3.94
CA VAL A 172 -10.63 0.28 -3.43
C VAL A 172 -10.96 -1.13 -3.91
N ASP A 173 -11.52 -1.95 -3.01
CA ASP A 173 -12.15 -3.21 -3.39
C ASP A 173 -13.36 -3.51 -2.52
N ILE A 174 -14.36 -4.17 -3.12
CA ILE A 174 -15.59 -4.59 -2.45
C ILE A 174 -15.35 -5.85 -1.60
N ASP A 175 -14.31 -6.62 -1.91
CA ASP A 175 -13.93 -7.81 -1.17
C ASP A 175 -12.86 -7.50 -0.13
N CYS A 176 -13.19 -7.64 1.16
CA CYS A 176 -12.23 -7.42 2.24
C CYS A 176 -10.99 -8.33 2.15
N ARG A 177 -11.09 -9.51 1.52
CA ARG A 177 -9.94 -10.41 1.31
C ARG A 177 -8.93 -9.79 0.36
N ALA A 178 -9.42 -9.19 -0.73
CA ALA A 178 -8.61 -8.44 -1.69
C ALA A 178 -7.92 -7.26 -1.00
N VAL A 179 -8.67 -6.53 -0.18
CA VAL A 179 -8.14 -5.40 0.63
C VAL A 179 -6.98 -5.84 1.52
N HIS A 180 -7.11 -6.94 2.27
CA HIS A 180 -6.03 -7.42 3.14
C HIS A 180 -4.80 -7.87 2.34
N MET A 181 -4.99 -8.55 1.19
CA MET A 181 -3.90 -8.94 0.30
C MET A 181 -3.16 -7.72 -0.25
N ALA A 182 -3.89 -6.76 -0.83
CA ALA A 182 -3.32 -5.53 -1.36
C ALA A 182 -2.59 -4.75 -0.27
N TYR A 183 -3.23 -4.54 0.88
CA TYR A 183 -2.63 -3.82 1.99
C TYR A 183 -1.30 -4.42 2.44
N LEU A 184 -1.26 -5.74 2.61
CA LEU A 184 -0.09 -6.45 3.12
C LEU A 184 1.08 -6.34 2.12
N GLN A 185 0.86 -6.62 0.84
CA GLN A 185 1.91 -6.55 -0.17
C GLN A 185 2.44 -5.12 -0.33
N LEU A 186 1.56 -4.12 -0.42
CA LEU A 186 1.96 -2.72 -0.54
C LEU A 186 2.75 -2.25 0.69
N SER A 187 2.38 -2.69 1.88
CA SER A 187 3.10 -2.35 3.11
C SER A 187 4.50 -2.98 3.13
N LEU A 188 4.63 -4.26 2.76
CA LEU A 188 5.91 -4.97 2.71
C LEU A 188 6.84 -4.43 1.61
N LEU A 189 6.28 -3.99 0.49
CA LEU A 189 7.02 -3.31 -0.59
C LEU A 189 7.29 -1.82 -0.31
N HIS A 190 6.87 -1.31 0.85
CA HIS A 190 7.03 0.08 1.25
C HIS A 190 6.39 1.09 0.24
N ILE A 191 5.27 0.70 -0.38
CA ILE A 191 4.51 1.58 -1.29
C ILE A 191 3.58 2.47 -0.44
N PRO A 192 3.67 3.81 -0.53
CA PRO A 192 2.76 4.71 0.16
C PRO A 192 1.34 4.56 -0.41
N ALA A 193 0.41 4.06 0.39
CA ALA A 193 -0.94 3.78 -0.09
C ALA A 193 -2.03 3.87 0.99
N VAL A 194 -3.27 4.05 0.52
CA VAL A 194 -4.49 3.79 1.29
C VAL A 194 -5.29 2.73 0.57
N VAL A 195 -5.62 1.64 1.24
CA VAL A 195 -6.48 0.57 0.71
C VAL A 195 -7.83 0.64 1.43
N VAL A 196 -8.90 0.78 0.67
CA VAL A 196 -10.26 0.98 1.17
C VAL A 196 -11.08 -0.27 0.87
N HIS A 197 -11.67 -0.83 1.92
CA HIS A 197 -12.79 -1.75 1.75
C HIS A 197 -14.04 -0.93 1.49
N GLY A 198 -14.56 -1.01 0.28
CA GLY A 198 -15.67 -0.18 -0.14
C GLY A 198 -16.19 -0.53 -1.52
N ASP A 199 -17.33 0.03 -1.85
CA ASP A 199 -17.95 -0.11 -3.16
C ASP A 199 -17.74 1.19 -3.93
N THR A 200 -16.93 1.12 -4.98
CA THR A 200 -16.61 2.26 -5.85
C THR A 200 -17.85 2.81 -6.55
N LEU A 201 -18.83 1.97 -6.89
CA LEU A 201 -20.04 2.43 -7.59
C LEU A 201 -20.96 3.22 -6.67
N THR A 202 -21.06 2.82 -5.39
CA THR A 202 -21.91 3.52 -4.40
C THR A 202 -21.17 4.52 -3.54
N LEU A 203 -19.83 4.57 -3.65
CA LEU A 203 -18.90 5.35 -2.82
C LEU A 203 -18.98 5.00 -1.33
N LYS A 204 -19.62 3.89 -0.96
CA LYS A 204 -19.73 3.45 0.42
C LYS A 204 -18.41 2.86 0.89
N GLN A 205 -17.89 3.37 2.01
CA GLN A 205 -16.67 2.86 2.64
C GLN A 205 -17.01 2.10 3.92
N HIS A 206 -16.35 0.96 4.11
CA HIS A 206 -16.48 0.10 5.28
C HIS A 206 -15.27 0.20 6.21
N SER A 207 -14.05 0.25 5.66
CA SER A 207 -12.82 0.42 6.44
C SER A 207 -11.68 0.93 5.56
N SER A 208 -10.68 1.57 6.17
CA SER A 208 -9.49 2.10 5.47
C SER A 208 -8.20 1.60 6.12
N TRP A 209 -7.22 1.27 5.29
CA TRP A 209 -5.95 0.69 5.69
C TRP A 209 -4.79 1.53 5.15
N TYR A 210 -4.05 2.17 6.05
CA TYR A 210 -2.94 3.07 5.71
C TYR A 210 -1.62 2.31 5.80
N THR A 211 -0.83 2.29 4.72
CA THR A 211 0.47 1.61 4.75
C THR A 211 1.46 2.35 5.65
N LEU A 212 2.48 1.64 6.14
CA LEU A 212 3.57 2.25 6.91
C LEU A 212 4.20 3.44 6.17
N ALA A 213 4.46 3.28 4.87
CA ALA A 213 5.02 4.31 4.01
C ALA A 213 4.08 5.54 3.86
N HIS A 214 2.75 5.34 3.86
CA HIS A 214 1.80 6.45 3.90
C HIS A 214 1.94 7.28 5.18
N ALA A 215 1.97 6.60 6.33
CA ALA A 215 2.04 7.25 7.64
C ALA A 215 3.39 7.96 7.83
N MET A 216 4.51 7.25 7.62
CA MET A 216 5.86 7.79 7.77
C MET A 216 6.16 8.91 6.78
N GLY A 217 5.67 8.78 5.54
CA GLY A 217 5.83 9.80 4.50
C GLY A 217 4.94 11.03 4.66
N LEU A 218 4.13 11.10 5.73
CA LEU A 218 3.15 12.16 6.01
C LEU A 218 2.21 12.42 4.83
N PHE A 219 1.86 11.36 4.09
CA PHE A 219 1.08 11.50 2.87
C PHE A 219 -0.30 12.09 3.12
N GLY A 220 -0.92 11.86 4.28
CA GLY A 220 -2.17 12.54 4.66
C GLY A 220 -2.08 14.08 4.60
N ILE A 221 -0.94 14.67 4.95
CA ILE A 221 -0.71 16.12 4.85
C ILE A 221 -0.37 16.51 3.41
N LYS A 222 0.52 15.76 2.75
CA LYS A 222 0.93 16.01 1.35
C LYS A 222 -0.27 15.99 0.40
N LEU A 223 -1.18 15.03 0.56
CA LEU A 223 -2.38 14.88 -0.26
C LEU A 223 -3.37 16.02 -0.05
N ARG A 224 -3.61 16.44 1.20
CA ARG A 224 -4.48 17.59 1.49
C ARG A 224 -3.95 18.90 0.89
N ARG A 225 -2.62 19.06 0.88
CA ARG A 225 -1.96 20.23 0.29
C ARG A 225 -1.81 20.13 -1.23
N GLY A 226 -1.77 18.92 -1.77
CA GLY A 226 -1.52 18.64 -3.18
C GLY A 226 -0.05 18.66 -3.61
N PHE A 227 0.89 18.86 -2.68
CA PHE A 227 2.34 18.83 -2.94
C PHE A 227 3.17 18.58 -1.67
N SER A 228 4.41 18.15 -1.84
CA SER A 228 5.43 17.99 -0.79
C SER A 228 6.20 19.31 -0.55
N LEU A 229 6.69 19.57 0.66
CA LEU A 229 7.41 20.85 0.93
C LEU A 229 8.77 20.94 0.21
N ASP A 230 9.33 19.80 -0.13
CA ASP A 230 10.57 19.62 -0.88
C ASP A 230 10.38 19.71 -2.41
N SER A 231 9.16 19.93 -2.92
CA SER A 231 8.91 20.16 -4.34
C SER A 231 9.07 21.64 -4.73
N ALA A 232 9.01 21.95 -6.03
CA ALA A 232 9.05 23.33 -6.51
C ALA A 232 7.94 24.20 -5.88
N ARG A 233 6.69 23.72 -5.89
CA ARG A 233 5.56 24.40 -5.21
C ARG A 233 5.78 24.53 -3.70
N GLY A 234 6.40 23.53 -3.09
CA GLY A 234 6.78 23.55 -1.67
C GLY A 234 7.74 24.69 -1.35
N ARG A 235 8.81 24.82 -2.13
CA ARG A 235 9.81 25.87 -1.98
C ARG A 235 9.23 27.27 -2.23
N GLU A 236 8.37 27.42 -3.23
CA GLU A 236 7.69 28.68 -3.52
C GLU A 236 6.80 29.13 -2.36
N LEU A 237 6.01 28.22 -1.78
CA LEU A 237 5.17 28.53 -0.62
C LEU A 237 5.99 29.02 0.57
N ILE A 238 7.09 28.33 0.89
CA ILE A 238 7.97 28.69 2.02
C ILE A 238 8.65 30.04 1.75
N GLY A 239 9.17 30.26 0.54
CA GLY A 239 9.81 31.52 0.15
C GLY A 239 8.88 32.73 0.25
N ASN A 240 7.61 32.56 -0.16
CA ASN A 240 6.60 33.61 -0.06
C ASN A 240 6.26 33.95 1.40
N GLN A 241 6.22 32.95 2.29
CA GLN A 241 5.97 33.18 3.72
C GLN A 241 7.13 33.91 4.40
N SER A 242 8.38 33.51 4.13
CA SER A 242 9.55 34.20 4.68
C SER A 242 9.66 35.66 4.21
N GLY A 243 9.36 35.93 2.93
CA GLY A 243 9.39 37.30 2.41
C GLY A 243 8.31 38.20 3.01
N GLN A 244 7.18 37.64 3.41
CA GLN A 244 6.09 38.37 4.03
C GLN A 244 6.34 38.68 5.51
N GLU A 245 6.93 37.73 6.26
CA GLU A 245 7.39 37.96 7.63
C GLU A 245 8.49 39.04 7.70
N ASP A 246 9.44 39.02 6.75
CA ASP A 246 10.48 40.04 6.64
C ASP A 246 9.87 41.43 6.36
N ALA A 247 8.91 41.52 5.43
CA ALA A 247 8.25 42.77 5.06
C ALA A 247 7.43 43.38 6.21
N ASP A 248 6.69 42.56 6.96
CA ASP A 248 5.92 43.00 8.13
C ASP A 248 6.86 43.48 9.25
N SER A 249 7.98 42.77 9.49
CA SER A 249 8.98 43.20 10.48
C SER A 249 9.67 44.53 10.12
N LEU A 250 9.91 44.77 8.83
CA LEU A 250 10.47 46.01 8.28
C LEU A 250 9.47 47.16 8.38
N HIS A 251 8.17 46.89 8.16
CA HIS A 251 7.10 47.85 8.33
C HIS A 251 6.97 48.30 9.78
N ASP A 252 6.95 47.36 10.74
CA ASP A 252 6.87 47.65 12.17
C ASP A 252 8.08 48.47 12.67
N ARG A 253 9.30 48.14 12.21
CA ARG A 253 10.50 48.91 12.54
C ARG A 253 10.46 50.34 12.00
N ARG A 254 9.92 50.55 10.79
CA ARG A 254 9.74 51.88 10.20
C ARG A 254 8.67 52.68 10.92
N MET A 255 7.57 52.05 11.30
CA MET A 255 6.53 52.67 12.11
C MET A 255 7.07 53.11 13.47
N ALA A 256 7.83 52.25 14.17
CA ALA A 256 8.43 52.60 15.46
C ALA A 256 9.43 53.77 15.39
N MET A 257 10.15 53.94 14.28
CA MET A 257 11.05 55.09 14.06
C MET A 257 10.35 56.40 13.69
N ALA A 258 9.09 56.35 13.22
CA ALA A 258 8.35 57.54 12.80
C ALA A 258 7.58 58.24 13.96
N ILE A 259 7.53 57.61 15.14
CA ILE A 259 6.78 58.07 16.33
C ILE A 259 7.69 58.52 17.48
N GLY A 260 9.01 58.55 17.27
CA GLY A 260 10.02 59.04 18.22
C GLY A 260 10.76 60.25 17.67
#